data_AF-A0A942RC12-F1
#
_entry.id   AF-A0A942RC12-F1
#
_cell.length_a   1.000
_cell.length_b   1.000
_cell.length_c   1.000
_cell.angle_alpha   90.00
_cell.angle_beta   90.00
_cell.angle_gamma   90.00
#
_symmetry.space_group_name_H-M   'P 1'
#
loop_
_entity.id
_entity.type
_entity.pdbx_description
1 polymer ?
#
loop_
_entity_poly.entity_id
_entity_poly.type
_entity_poly.pdbx_seq_one_letter_code
_entity_poly.pdbx_strand_id
1 'polypeptide(L)'
;RINDVLRKLKIHHWTYFSLSRIGEILKSKIRGWLYYYSKFRKSELRHLFRDFNKRLAKWVRNKYRRFRRRHWYFAYKYLQSLAKCYPYMFEHWKVGFMP
;
A
#
# COMPACT_ATOMS: atom_id res chain seq x y z
N ARG A 1 6.05 10.96 -13.10
CA ARG A 1 4.90 11.52 -12.34
C ARG A 1 4.50 10.52 -11.24
N ILE A 2 5.03 10.67 -10.03
CA ILE A 2 4.67 9.99 -8.76
C ILE A 2 4.39 8.46 -8.71
N ASN A 3 3.53 7.89 -9.55
CA ASN A 3 3.39 6.45 -9.74
C ASN A 3 4.74 5.81 -10.07
N ASP A 4 5.57 6.47 -10.88
CA ASP A 4 6.93 6.00 -11.19
C ASP A 4 7.83 5.89 -9.95
N VAL A 5 7.71 6.83 -9.01
CA VAL A 5 8.44 6.80 -7.74
C VAL A 5 8.04 5.56 -6.95
N LEU A 6 6.74 5.27 -6.93
CA LEU A 6 6.16 4.12 -6.27
C LEU A 6 6.57 2.79 -6.95
N ARG A 7 6.77 2.82 -8.28
CA ARG A 7 7.36 1.69 -9.02
C ARG A 7 8.81 1.46 -8.65
N LYS A 8 9.62 2.52 -8.57
CA LYS A 8 11.05 2.50 -8.24
C LYS A 8 11.34 2.07 -6.80
N LEU A 9 10.48 2.42 -5.84
CA LEU A 9 10.65 2.04 -4.42
C LEU A 9 10.63 0.52 -4.19
N LYS A 10 10.15 -0.29 -5.14
CA LYS A 10 10.25 -1.76 -5.11
C LYS A 10 9.82 -2.40 -3.78
N ILE A 11 8.83 -1.81 -3.09
CA ILE A 11 8.38 -2.17 -1.73
C ILE A 11 8.07 -3.67 -1.56
N HIS A 12 7.65 -4.34 -2.63
CA HIS A 12 7.41 -5.79 -2.62
C HIS A 12 8.64 -6.65 -2.29
N HIS A 13 9.86 -6.10 -2.36
CA HIS A 13 11.09 -6.77 -1.94
C HIS A 13 11.47 -6.51 -0.48
N TRP A 14 10.77 -5.60 0.22
CA TRP A 14 11.07 -5.23 1.61
C TRP A 14 10.54 -6.26 2.62
N THR A 15 10.75 -7.56 2.36
CA THR A 15 10.20 -8.67 3.16
C THR A 15 10.75 -8.71 4.59
N TYR A 16 11.95 -8.17 4.81
CA TYR A 16 12.59 -8.06 6.12
C TYR A 16 11.84 -7.09 7.07
N PHE A 17 11.26 -6.01 6.54
CA PHE A 17 10.48 -5.06 7.34
C PHE A 17 9.09 -5.61 7.69
N SER A 18 8.50 -5.19 8.80
CA SER A 18 7.08 -5.43 9.11
C SER A 18 6.18 -4.49 8.29
N LEU A 19 4.89 -4.83 8.15
CA LEU A 19 3.96 -3.98 7.42
C LEU A 19 3.81 -2.59 8.08
N SER A 20 3.79 -2.55 9.41
CA SER A 20 3.79 -1.31 10.20
C SER A 20 5.05 -0.47 9.96
N ARG A 21 6.22 -1.10 9.90
CA ARG A 21 7.48 -0.39 9.62
C ARG A 21 7.49 0.22 8.21
N ILE A 22 6.93 -0.49 7.23
CA ILE A 22 6.74 0.05 5.87
C ILE A 22 5.81 1.26 5.90
N GLY A 23 4.72 1.19 6.67
CA GLY A 23 3.81 2.32 6.89
C GLY A 23 4.52 3.55 7.42
N GLU A 24 5.33 3.39 8.48
CA GLU A 24 6.08 4.50 9.09
C GLU A 24 7.14 5.10 8.14
N ILE A 25 7.91 4.26 7.42
CA ILE A 25 8.90 4.75 6.43
C ILE A 25 8.23 5.60 5.33
N LEU A 26 7.02 5.22 4.92
CA LEU A 26 6.31 5.87 3.82
C LEU A 26 5.36 6.98 4.28
N LYS A 27 5.19 7.17 5.58
CA LYS A 27 4.25 8.11 6.19
C LYS A 27 4.38 9.53 5.66
N SER A 28 5.60 10.08 5.65
CA SER A 28 5.85 11.44 5.16
C SER A 28 5.55 11.58 3.66
N LYS A 29 5.95 10.60 2.84
CA LYS A 29 5.68 10.58 1.40
C LYS A 29 4.17 10.51 1.11
N ILE A 30 3.45 9.63 1.80
CA ILE A 30 2.00 9.47 1.64
C ILE A 30 1.27 10.75 2.05
N ARG A 31 1.65 11.38 3.17
CA ARG A 31 1.09 12.69 3.58
C ARG A 31 1.33 13.76 2.54
N GLY A 32 2.53 13.84 1.98
CA GLY A 32 2.85 14.78 0.91
C GLY A 32 1.96 14.58 -0.32
N TRP A 33 1.73 13.33 -0.73
CA TRP A 33 0.84 13.02 -1.85
C TRP A 33 -0.62 13.36 -1.54
N LEU A 34 -1.11 13.04 -0.33
CA LEU A 34 -2.46 13.41 0.09
C LEU A 34 -2.64 14.93 0.09
N TYR A 35 -1.69 15.68 0.65
CA TYR A 35 -1.77 17.14 0.69
C TYR A 35 -1.77 17.75 -0.71
N TYR A 36 -0.86 17.29 -1.59
CA TYR A 36 -0.73 17.85 -2.93
C TYR A 36 -1.90 17.48 -3.86
N TYR A 37 -2.39 16.24 -3.82
CA TYR A 37 -3.36 15.74 -4.82
C TYR A 37 -4.83 15.72 -4.35
N SER A 38 -5.12 15.90 -3.05
CA SER A 38 -6.48 15.76 -2.50
C SER A 38 -7.51 16.77 -3.05
N LYS A 39 -7.10 18.00 -3.33
CA LYS A 39 -8.00 19.09 -3.73
C LYS A 39 -8.39 19.04 -5.21
N PHE A 40 -7.46 18.66 -6.09
CA PHE A 40 -7.63 18.85 -7.54
C PHE A 40 -7.60 17.55 -8.36
N ARG A 41 -7.04 16.45 -7.84
CA ARG A 41 -6.73 15.24 -8.62
C ARG A 41 -7.11 13.95 -7.90
N LYS A 42 -8.34 13.89 -7.39
CA LYS A 42 -8.85 12.71 -6.66
C LYS A 42 -8.80 11.42 -7.48
N SER A 43 -9.05 11.49 -8.80
CA SER A 43 -8.95 10.33 -9.70
C SER A 43 -7.53 9.77 -9.78
N GLU A 44 -6.53 10.61 -10.00
CA GLU A 44 -5.12 10.19 -10.01
C GLU A 44 -4.69 9.59 -8.66
N LEU A 45 -5.15 10.20 -7.56
CA LEU A 45 -4.88 9.72 -6.22
C LEU A 45 -5.49 8.32 -5.97
N ARG A 46 -6.70 8.06 -6.47
CA ARG A 46 -7.31 6.71 -6.47
C ARG A 46 -6.45 5.70 -7.24
N HIS A 47 -6.01 6.05 -8.44
CA HIS A 47 -5.16 5.17 -9.25
C HIS A 47 -3.83 4.87 -8.55
N LEU A 48 -3.22 5.89 -7.96
CA LEU A 48 -1.98 5.76 -7.20
C LEU A 48 -2.12 4.81 -6.02
N PHE A 49 -3.12 5.02 -5.16
CA PHE A 49 -3.28 4.17 -3.98
C PHE A 49 -3.76 2.76 -4.33
N ARG A 50 -4.50 2.59 -5.44
CA ARG A 50 -4.81 1.26 -5.98
C ARG A 50 -3.54 0.51 -6.38
N ASP A 51 -2.61 1.16 -7.09
CA ASP A 51 -1.34 0.56 -7.46
C ASP A 51 -0.42 0.31 -6.25
N PHE A 52 -0.48 1.20 -5.26
CA PHE A 52 0.20 1.02 -3.97
C PHE A 52 -0.31 -0.21 -3.22
N ASN A 53 -1.64 -0.34 -3.05
CA ASN A 53 -2.27 -1.47 -2.38
C ASN A 53 -2.00 -2.80 -3.12
N LYS A 54 -1.97 -2.81 -4.46
CA LYS A 54 -1.52 -3.98 -5.24
C LYS A 54 -0.07 -4.38 -4.93
N ARG A 55 0.83 -3.40 -4.77
CA ARG A 55 2.24 -3.67 -4.40
C ARG A 55 2.38 -4.17 -2.97
N LEU A 56 1.59 -3.65 -2.03
CA LEU A 56 1.50 -4.19 -0.68
C LEU A 56 0.97 -5.63 -0.70
N ALA A 57 -0.01 -5.96 -1.53
CA ALA A 57 -0.47 -7.34 -1.69
C ALA A 57 0.63 -8.24 -2.28
N LYS A 58 1.42 -7.74 -3.23
CA LYS A 58 2.62 -8.46 -3.72
C LYS A 58 3.66 -8.65 -2.62
N TRP A 59 3.87 -7.65 -1.77
CA TRP A 59 4.72 -7.76 -0.59
C TRP A 59 4.21 -8.86 0.37
N VAL A 60 2.91 -8.90 0.66
CA VAL A 60 2.28 -9.95 1.49
C VAL A 60 2.57 -11.34 0.92
N ARG A 61 2.45 -11.51 -0.41
CA ARG A 61 2.80 -12.78 -1.07
C ARG A 61 4.26 -13.16 -0.89
N ASN A 62 5.17 -12.20 -1.01
CA ASN A 62 6.60 -12.45 -0.90
C ASN A 62 7.01 -12.77 0.55
N LYS A 63 6.47 -12.02 1.52
CA LYS A 63 6.77 -12.18 2.95
C LYS A 63 6.26 -13.51 3.50
N TYR A 64 4.99 -13.86 3.25
CA TYR A 64 4.38 -15.04 3.84
C TYR A 64 4.34 -16.22 2.86
N ARG A 65 5.06 -17.30 3.20
CA ARG A 65 5.14 -18.53 2.37
C ARG A 65 3.76 -19.06 1.96
N ARG A 66 2.75 -18.99 2.84
CA ARG A 66 1.37 -19.46 2.60
C ARG A 66 0.66 -18.81 1.40
N PHE A 67 1.13 -17.64 0.93
CA PHE A 67 0.51 -16.91 -0.18
C PHE A 67 1.31 -16.96 -1.49
N ARG A 68 2.54 -17.52 -1.51
CA ARG A 68 3.39 -17.52 -2.71
C ARG A 68 2.75 -18.27 -3.88
N ARG A 69 2.29 -19.49 -3.63
CA ARG A 69 1.68 -20.39 -4.63
C ARG A 69 0.19 -20.16 -4.83
N ARG A 70 -0.45 -19.31 -4.03
CA ARG A 70 -1.89 -19.00 -4.15
C ARG A 70 -2.12 -17.88 -5.16
N HIS A 71 -3.33 -17.85 -5.71
CA HIS A 71 -3.79 -16.74 -6.54
C HIS A 71 -3.63 -15.40 -5.79
N TRP A 72 -3.24 -14.34 -6.50
CA TRP A 72 -2.84 -13.06 -5.88
C TRP A 72 -3.93 -12.44 -5.01
N TYR A 73 -5.19 -12.72 -5.36
CA TYR A 73 -6.38 -12.27 -4.65
C TYR A 73 -6.38 -12.66 -3.16
N PHE A 74 -5.85 -13.81 -2.77
CA PHE A 74 -5.82 -14.23 -1.36
C PHE A 74 -4.94 -13.32 -0.51
N ALA A 75 -3.80 -12.88 -1.04
CA ALA A 75 -2.95 -11.92 -0.36
C ALA A 75 -3.58 -10.53 -0.33
N TYR A 76 -4.31 -10.16 -1.39
CA TYR A 76 -5.08 -8.92 -1.41
C TYR A 76 -6.18 -8.92 -0.36
N LYS A 77 -7.00 -9.98 -0.29
CA LYS A 77 -8.01 -10.17 0.77
C LYS A 77 -7.41 -10.13 2.17
N TYR A 78 -6.26 -10.77 2.37
CA TYR A 78 -5.56 -10.70 3.66
C TYR A 78 -5.13 -9.27 3.99
N LEU A 79 -4.63 -8.51 3.02
CA LEU A 79 -4.33 -7.10 3.20
C LEU A 79 -5.58 -6.28 3.51
N GLN A 80 -6.73 -6.57 2.88
CA GLN A 80 -8.01 -5.95 3.20
C GLN A 80 -8.43 -6.20 4.64
N SER A 81 -8.30 -7.45 5.13
CA SER A 81 -8.59 -7.73 6.54
C SER A 81 -7.67 -6.96 7.48
N LEU A 82 -6.38 -6.84 7.15
CA LEU A 82 -5.44 -6.06 7.95
C LEU A 82 -5.78 -4.56 7.94
N ALA A 83 -6.18 -4.00 6.80
CA ALA A 83 -6.57 -2.61 6.70
C ALA A 83 -7.84 -2.30 7.50
N LYS A 84 -8.79 -3.25 7.57
CA LYS A 84 -9.99 -3.13 8.40
C LYS A 84 -9.67 -3.18 9.90
N CYS A 85 -8.78 -4.09 10.32
CA CYS A 85 -8.38 -4.21 11.73
C CYS A 85 -7.46 -3.06 12.18
N TYR A 86 -6.59 -2.56 11.29
CA TYR A 86 -5.58 -1.55 11.60
C TYR A 86 -5.64 -0.37 10.60
N PRO A 87 -6.74 0.40 10.58
CA PRO A 87 -6.94 1.47 9.59
C PRO A 87 -5.90 2.60 9.70
N TYR A 88 -5.27 2.76 10.86
CA TYR A 88 -4.26 3.80 11.11
C TYR A 88 -2.83 3.43 10.70
N MET A 89 -2.59 2.18 10.26
CA MET A 89 -1.25 1.70 9.90
C MET A 89 -0.66 2.42 8.69
N PHE A 90 -1.52 2.93 7.80
CA PHE A 90 -1.10 3.78 6.70
C PHE A 90 -1.98 5.02 6.63
N GLU A 91 -1.39 6.16 6.29
CA GLU A 91 -2.11 7.44 6.20
C GLU A 91 -3.20 7.42 5.12
N HIS A 92 -2.99 6.71 4.01
CA HIS A 92 -4.00 6.61 2.95
C HIS A 92 -5.17 5.69 3.31
N TRP A 93 -4.98 4.73 4.22
CA TRP A 93 -6.07 3.90 4.73
C TRP A 93 -7.02 4.72 5.62
N LYS A 94 -6.48 5.62 6.44
CA LYS A 94 -7.27 6.52 7.31
C LYS A 94 -8.28 7.38 6.52
N VAL A 95 -7.88 7.83 5.33
CA VAL A 95 -8.71 8.66 4.46
C VAL A 95 -9.58 7.86 3.48
N GLY A 96 -9.63 6.52 3.62
CA GLY A 96 -10.52 5.66 2.85
C GLY A 96 -9.92 4.99 1.62
N PHE A 97 -8.62 5.18 1.30
CA PHE A 97 -7.95 4.43 0.22
C PHE A 97 -7.46 3.05 0.67
N MET A 98 -8.40 2.28 1.25
CA MET A 98 -8.14 0.92 1.66
C MET A 98 -7.99 -0.01 0.43
N PRO A 99 -7.30 -1.16 0.58
CA PRO A 99 -7.29 -2.20 -0.44
C PRO A 99 -8.71 -2.74 -0.67
#